data_AF-A0A1G4AH70-F1
#
_entry.id   AF-A0A1G4AH70-F1
#
_cell.length_a   1.000
_cell.length_b   1.000
_cell.length_c   1.000
_cell.angle_alpha   90.00
_cell.angle_beta   90.00
_cell.angle_gamma   90.00
#
_symmetry.space_group_name_H-M   'P 1'
#
loop_
_entity.id
_entity.type
_entity.pdbx_description
1 polymer ?
#
loop_
_entity_poly.entity_id
_entity_poly.type
_entity_poly.pdbx_seq_one_letter_code
_entity_poly.pdbx_strand_id
1 'polypeptide(L)'
;MTPTPGIPAKEFVNWSRNFDLPKFIRRASIALALAIPAFSARGETRPADDTFAELEKPGPVIRVVGSQGYRTFILMHWWEDGTVVDARGARWSTYGWGKAIRHPRVNDTTRNSYPIQVGADWIGAYPVRKDLYNFGFCPAPQSTRLFFIGGVVEGTQPLDASWIESKASNGGGITLNALHGTIDGVRIHNIHDGILPLEGNDFTLKNCWISRSRDDAIENDGFASGLVDDCLFEDNYCFYSARNTAGGAGSARTPIDPKTGKHAGEFGAQPEAPGGGRHSVIRFRNNLIGLGNLPGANSAAKRPGEKSDRDGFGHFWKQSDVRNPQVELVDNIFFIPRPFPGCEKNRYDVMPQGLKKAEGNIVIWMGDGRYPFAHPGFKVLSGTEGLAFWENARAEWIARHPGVGRVAGDPGYDPAVHGAAESPPADLLKAVAEVLDERPAPTDRTR
;
A
#
# COMPACT_ATOMS: atom_id res chain seq x y z
N MET A 1 57.61 -28.30 33.02
CA MET A 1 57.24 -26.93 33.42
C MET A 1 56.16 -26.44 32.47
N THR A 2 54.92 -26.32 32.94
CA THR A 2 53.79 -25.62 32.30
C THR A 2 54.01 -24.09 32.35
N PRO A 3 53.30 -23.22 31.58
CA PRO A 3 52.06 -23.46 30.82
C PRO A 3 51.96 -22.88 29.38
N THR A 4 50.98 -23.45 28.67
CA THR A 4 50.09 -22.99 27.55
C THR A 4 49.41 -21.60 27.86
N PRO A 5 48.52 -20.97 27.02
CA PRO A 5 47.84 -21.42 25.78
C PRO A 5 47.51 -20.35 24.69
N GLY A 6 46.96 -20.79 23.53
CA GLY A 6 46.17 -19.91 22.66
C GLY A 6 45.72 -20.43 21.29
N ILE A 7 45.07 -21.60 21.27
CA ILE A 7 44.00 -22.15 20.38
C ILE A 7 43.87 -21.74 18.88
N PRO A 8 43.51 -22.69 17.99
CA PRO A 8 43.64 -22.63 16.54
C PRO A 8 42.32 -22.48 15.74
N ALA A 9 42.51 -22.32 14.43
CA ALA A 9 41.62 -22.52 13.27
C ALA A 9 40.20 -23.07 13.50
N LYS A 10 39.23 -22.42 12.84
CA LYS A 10 38.34 -23.09 11.87
C LYS A 10 37.71 -22.10 10.88
N GLU A 11 37.83 -22.53 9.63
CA GLU A 11 37.13 -22.18 8.39
C GLU A 11 35.73 -21.57 8.55
N PHE A 12 35.45 -20.53 7.75
CA PHE A 12 34.26 -20.54 6.88
C PHE A 12 34.56 -19.74 5.60
N VAL A 13 34.72 -20.50 4.53
CA VAL A 13 34.87 -20.05 3.14
C VAL A 13 33.46 -19.84 2.57
N ASN A 14 33.17 -18.59 2.21
CA ASN A 14 32.77 -18.17 0.86
C ASN A 14 31.48 -18.81 0.26
N TRP A 15 30.41 -18.02 0.21
CA TRP A 15 29.42 -18.08 -0.87
C TRP A 15 28.90 -16.66 -1.19
N SER A 16 29.73 -15.86 -1.84
CA SER A 16 29.27 -14.71 -2.61
C SER A 16 30.08 -14.59 -3.89
N ARG A 17 29.59 -15.23 -4.95
CA ARG A 17 29.79 -14.88 -6.38
C ARG A 17 29.17 -15.97 -7.24
N ASN A 18 28.19 -15.59 -8.06
CA ASN A 18 28.14 -15.94 -9.48
C ASN A 18 27.00 -15.16 -10.14
N PHE A 19 27.29 -13.92 -10.53
CA PHE A 19 26.87 -13.35 -11.82
C PHE A 19 27.93 -12.30 -12.19
N ASP A 20 29.07 -12.78 -12.66
CA ASP A 20 30.03 -11.94 -13.38
C ASP A 20 29.45 -11.65 -14.76
N LEU A 21 29.00 -10.41 -14.95
CA LEU A 21 28.64 -9.88 -16.26
C LEU A 21 29.96 -9.71 -17.07
N PRO A 22 30.07 -10.23 -18.30
CA PRO A 22 31.30 -10.10 -19.08
C PRO A 22 31.68 -8.63 -19.33
N LYS A 23 32.97 -8.33 -19.14
CA LYS A 23 33.64 -7.03 -19.35
C LYS A 23 33.74 -6.62 -20.83
N PHE A 24 32.66 -6.72 -21.61
CA PHE A 24 32.62 -6.32 -23.02
C PHE A 24 31.70 -5.13 -23.32
N ILE A 25 31.22 -4.40 -22.30
CA ILE A 25 30.46 -3.15 -22.48
C ILE A 25 31.13 -2.01 -21.70
N ARG A 26 32.36 -1.67 -22.12
CA ARG A 26 32.93 -0.34 -21.88
C ARG A 26 33.45 0.13 -23.24
N ARG A 27 32.71 1.06 -23.85
CA ARG A 27 32.87 1.64 -25.21
C ARG A 27 31.98 1.00 -26.29
N ALA A 28 30.69 1.26 -26.19
CA ALA A 28 29.85 1.49 -27.36
C ALA A 28 28.81 2.56 -26.99
N SER A 29 29.16 3.82 -27.26
CA SER A 29 28.21 4.91 -27.36
C SER A 29 27.38 4.68 -28.62
N ILE A 30 26.12 4.25 -28.49
CA ILE A 30 25.08 4.60 -29.44
C ILE A 30 23.84 4.91 -28.61
N ALA A 31 23.51 6.19 -28.55
CA ALA A 31 22.17 6.63 -28.24
C ALA A 31 21.26 6.10 -29.35
N LEU A 32 20.80 4.86 -29.18
CA LEU A 32 19.56 4.44 -29.82
C LEU A 32 18.46 4.83 -28.85
N ALA A 33 18.19 6.13 -28.80
CA ALA A 33 16.86 6.61 -28.50
C ALA A 33 15.98 6.08 -29.63
N LEU A 34 15.60 4.80 -29.56
CA LEU A 34 14.31 4.41 -30.08
C LEU A 34 13.36 5.33 -29.33
N ALA A 35 12.82 6.32 -30.05
CA ALA A 35 11.65 7.03 -29.64
C ALA A 35 10.55 5.98 -29.50
N ILE A 36 10.53 5.30 -28.35
CA ILE A 36 9.38 4.56 -27.89
C ILE A 36 8.37 5.69 -27.64
N PRO A 37 7.31 5.80 -28.45
CA PRO A 37 6.37 6.89 -28.29
C PRO A 37 5.82 6.84 -26.87
N ALA A 38 5.66 8.01 -26.24
CA ALA A 38 5.07 8.16 -24.92
C ALA A 38 3.77 7.33 -24.86
N PHE A 39 3.81 6.16 -24.21
CA PHE A 39 2.79 5.14 -24.44
C PHE A 39 1.59 5.38 -23.51
N SER A 40 0.53 5.94 -24.10
CA SER A 40 -0.84 5.43 -23.95
C SER A 40 -0.98 4.21 -24.86
N ALA A 41 -1.68 3.16 -24.44
CA ALA A 41 -1.97 2.00 -25.30
C ALA A 41 -2.72 2.39 -26.60
N ARG A 42 -3.23 3.62 -26.70
CA ARG A 42 -3.93 4.21 -27.84
C ARG A 42 -3.14 5.28 -28.62
N GLY A 43 -1.92 5.60 -28.22
CA GLY A 43 -1.15 6.69 -28.85
C GLY A 43 -1.68 8.10 -28.56
N GLU A 44 -2.57 8.26 -27.57
CA GLU A 44 -2.94 9.58 -27.05
C GLU A 44 -1.78 10.13 -26.20
N THR A 45 -1.43 11.40 -26.40
CA THR A 45 -0.49 12.09 -25.52
C THR A 45 -1.04 12.04 -24.11
N ARG A 46 -0.30 11.47 -23.15
CA ARG A 46 -0.68 11.55 -21.74
C ARG A 46 -0.93 13.03 -21.37
N PRO A 47 -1.88 13.31 -20.46
CA PRO A 47 -2.05 14.65 -19.95
C PRO A 47 -0.70 15.24 -19.52
N ALA A 48 -0.52 16.53 -19.75
CA ALA A 48 0.61 17.26 -19.16
C ALA A 48 0.62 17.04 -17.64
N ASP A 49 1.80 17.15 -17.01
CA ASP A 49 1.90 17.09 -15.54
C ASP A 49 0.92 18.10 -14.92
N ASP A 50 -0.13 17.57 -14.29
CA ASP A 50 -1.15 18.34 -13.57
C ASP A 50 -1.02 18.14 -12.05
N THR A 51 0.16 17.65 -11.61
CA THR A 51 0.48 17.47 -10.20
C THR A 51 0.30 18.78 -9.47
N PHE A 52 -0.53 18.74 -8.43
CA PHE A 52 -0.87 19.87 -7.59
C PHE A 52 -1.69 20.97 -8.29
N ALA A 53 -2.34 20.69 -9.42
CA ALA A 53 -3.22 21.66 -10.10
C ALA A 53 -4.32 22.23 -9.20
N GLU A 54 -4.70 21.48 -8.16
CA GLU A 54 -5.67 21.91 -7.15
C GLU A 54 -5.19 23.11 -6.31
N LEU A 55 -3.88 23.36 -6.22
CA LEU A 55 -3.32 24.55 -5.52
C LEU A 55 -3.70 25.88 -6.20
N GLU A 56 -4.02 25.85 -7.50
CA GLU A 56 -4.41 27.05 -8.23
C GLU A 56 -5.88 27.42 -7.99
N LYS A 57 -6.66 26.54 -7.37
CA LYS A 57 -8.07 26.78 -7.10
C LYS A 57 -8.25 27.70 -5.88
N PRO A 58 -9.27 28.57 -5.89
CA PRO A 58 -9.55 29.44 -4.75
C PRO A 58 -10.04 28.60 -3.55
N GLY A 59 -9.53 28.92 -2.35
CA GLY A 59 -9.94 28.30 -1.09
C GLY A 59 -8.93 28.54 0.03
N PRO A 60 -9.25 28.22 1.29
CA PRO A 60 -8.29 28.29 2.38
C PRO A 60 -7.14 27.31 2.19
N VAL A 61 -5.92 27.72 2.55
CA VAL A 61 -4.73 26.86 2.47
C VAL A 61 -4.18 26.59 3.86
N ILE A 62 -4.18 25.32 4.26
CA ILE A 62 -3.51 24.81 5.45
C ILE A 62 -2.12 24.31 5.02
N ARG A 63 -1.06 25.02 5.41
CA ARG A 63 0.31 24.59 5.10
C ARG A 63 0.85 23.67 6.19
N VAL A 64 1.33 22.50 5.79
CA VAL A 64 2.04 21.55 6.64
C VAL A 64 3.44 21.39 6.08
N VAL A 65 4.46 21.64 6.91
CA VAL A 65 5.87 21.63 6.48
C VAL A 65 6.77 21.03 7.55
N GLY A 66 7.95 20.58 7.13
CA GLY A 66 8.98 20.00 7.99
C GLY A 66 8.71 18.55 8.37
N SER A 67 9.65 17.98 9.12
CA SER A 67 9.48 16.63 9.67
C SER A 67 8.38 16.63 10.72
N GLN A 68 7.37 15.80 10.49
CA GLN A 68 6.34 15.46 11.46
C GLN A 68 6.76 14.25 12.31
N GLY A 69 7.81 13.52 11.90
CA GLY A 69 8.22 12.28 12.56
C GLY A 69 7.04 11.34 12.75
N TYR A 70 6.91 10.77 13.95
CA TYR A 70 5.79 9.91 14.32
C TYR A 70 4.54 10.67 14.82
N ARG A 71 4.41 11.97 14.51
CA ARG A 71 3.16 12.70 14.83
C ARG A 71 2.09 12.37 13.81
N THR A 72 0.85 12.32 14.27
CA THR A 72 -0.30 12.23 13.39
C THR A 72 -0.79 13.64 13.04
N PHE A 73 -0.99 13.91 11.75
CA PHE A 73 -1.79 15.03 11.29
C PHE A 73 -3.27 14.64 11.30
N ILE A 74 -4.10 15.42 11.97
CA ILE A 74 -5.53 15.14 12.18
C ILE A 74 -6.34 16.38 11.76
N LEU A 75 -7.25 16.21 10.80
CA LEU A 75 -8.21 17.23 10.37
C LEU A 75 -9.63 16.65 10.44
N MET A 76 -10.38 16.95 11.51
CA MET A 76 -11.48 16.07 11.93
C MET A 76 -12.91 16.55 11.75
N HIS A 77 -13.18 17.85 11.75
CA HIS A 77 -14.55 18.27 12.02
C HIS A 77 -15.08 19.36 11.11
N TRP A 78 -14.26 20.29 10.62
CA TRP A 78 -14.76 21.36 9.76
C TRP A 78 -13.63 21.89 8.87
N TRP A 79 -13.86 21.87 7.56
CA TRP A 79 -13.10 22.65 6.58
C TRP A 79 -14.07 23.35 5.65
N GLU A 80 -13.66 24.49 5.10
CA GLU A 80 -14.43 25.21 4.11
C GLU A 80 -14.35 24.50 2.76
N ASP A 81 -15.37 24.67 1.91
CA ASP A 81 -15.34 24.11 0.56
C ASP A 81 -14.11 24.61 -0.21
N GLY A 82 -13.38 23.67 -0.80
CA GLY A 82 -12.16 23.96 -1.54
C GLY A 82 -10.93 24.16 -0.68
N THR A 83 -10.97 23.80 0.61
CA THR A 83 -9.78 23.83 1.47
C THR A 83 -8.67 22.95 0.89
N VAL A 84 -7.46 23.51 0.84
CA VAL A 84 -6.25 22.81 0.40
C VAL A 84 -5.33 22.57 1.60
N VAL A 85 -4.97 21.32 1.85
CA VAL A 85 -3.86 20.95 2.72
C VAL A 85 -2.61 20.84 1.86
N ASP A 86 -1.77 21.89 1.86
CA ASP A 86 -0.48 21.91 1.16
C ASP A 86 0.58 21.26 2.06
N ALA A 87 0.84 19.98 1.79
CA ALA A 87 1.77 19.12 2.51
C ALA A 87 3.06 18.85 1.72
N ARG A 88 3.32 19.55 0.61
CA ARG A 88 4.49 19.30 -0.26
C ARG A 88 5.83 19.37 0.48
N GLY A 89 5.91 20.17 1.53
CA GLY A 89 7.10 20.32 2.38
C GLY A 89 7.10 19.43 3.63
N ALA A 90 6.12 18.53 3.81
CA ALA A 90 5.95 17.72 5.01
C ALA A 90 6.39 16.26 4.80
N ARG A 91 6.95 15.67 5.88
CA ARG A 91 7.34 14.26 5.93
C ARG A 91 6.83 13.62 7.21
N TRP A 92 6.23 12.44 7.10
CA TRP A 92 5.78 11.62 8.22
C TRP A 92 6.56 10.31 8.25
N SER A 93 6.89 9.89 9.46
CA SER A 93 7.37 8.56 9.77
C SER A 93 6.27 7.75 10.43
N THR A 94 6.21 6.47 10.08
CA THR A 94 5.21 5.55 10.60
C THR A 94 5.85 4.21 10.88
N TYR A 95 5.38 3.58 11.95
CA TYR A 95 5.78 2.22 12.27
C TYR A 95 4.52 1.44 12.57
N GLY A 96 4.14 0.58 11.62
CA GLY A 96 3.06 -0.35 11.83
C GLY A 96 3.39 -1.22 13.04
N TRP A 97 2.51 -1.20 14.05
CA TRP A 97 2.66 -2.08 15.22
C TRP A 97 1.43 -2.94 15.50
N GLY A 98 1.67 -4.10 16.10
CA GLY A 98 0.75 -5.23 16.08
C GLY A 98 -0.16 -5.44 17.28
N LYS A 99 -1.14 -6.33 17.09
CA LYS A 99 -2.07 -6.80 18.14
C LYS A 99 -1.37 -7.45 19.35
N ALA A 100 -0.09 -7.81 19.22
CA ALA A 100 0.67 -8.63 20.17
C ALA A 100 1.12 -7.89 21.44
N ILE A 101 1.11 -6.56 21.46
CA ILE A 101 1.53 -5.80 22.62
C ILE A 101 0.35 -4.96 23.12
N ARG A 102 -0.59 -5.66 23.73
CA ARG A 102 -1.47 -5.04 24.73
C ARG A 102 -0.67 -4.92 26.03
N HIS A 103 0.41 -4.14 26.05
CA HIS A 103 1.23 -4.01 27.26
C HIS A 103 0.82 -2.77 28.07
N PRO A 104 0.33 -2.92 29.32
CA PRO A 104 -0.27 -1.85 30.11
C PRO A 104 0.72 -0.79 30.63
N ARG A 105 2.01 -0.89 30.32
CA ARG A 105 3.04 0.07 30.77
C ARG A 105 3.56 1.03 29.69
N VAL A 106 3.08 0.91 28.45
CA VAL A 106 3.42 1.86 27.38
C VAL A 106 2.29 2.88 27.26
N ASN A 107 2.38 3.93 28.05
CA ASN A 107 1.42 5.03 28.08
C ASN A 107 1.79 6.08 27.01
N ASP A 108 1.15 5.97 25.85
CA ASP A 108 0.54 7.08 25.11
C ASP A 108 1.36 8.35 24.76
N THR A 109 2.35 8.24 23.86
CA THR A 109 2.78 9.37 22.98
C THR A 109 3.26 8.96 21.56
N THR A 110 3.32 7.67 21.21
CA THR A 110 4.09 7.12 20.06
C THR A 110 3.24 6.46 18.96
N ARG A 111 1.93 6.71 18.95
CA ARG A 111 0.97 6.14 17.99
C ARG A 111 1.15 6.75 16.60
N ASN A 112 1.86 6.09 15.69
CA ASN A 112 1.68 6.41 14.28
C ASN A 112 1.52 5.22 13.35
N SER A 113 0.40 4.53 13.53
CA SER A 113 -0.13 3.61 12.53
C SER A 113 -0.86 4.34 11.40
N TYR A 114 -1.27 5.60 11.58
CA TYR A 114 -2.03 6.36 10.59
C TYR A 114 -1.57 7.83 10.63
N PRO A 115 -0.51 8.21 9.87
CA PRO A 115 0.17 9.51 9.96
C PRO A 115 -0.68 10.67 9.51
N ILE A 116 -1.63 10.43 8.62
CA ILE A 116 -2.50 11.46 8.08
C ILE A 116 -3.93 10.96 8.20
N GLN A 117 -4.75 11.74 8.88
CA GLN A 117 -6.14 11.43 9.13
C GLN A 117 -7.01 12.62 8.78
N VAL A 118 -7.86 12.44 7.77
CA VAL A 118 -8.76 13.46 7.26
C VAL A 118 -10.20 12.97 7.40
N GLY A 119 -10.99 13.70 8.18
CA GLY A 119 -12.40 13.40 8.42
C GLY A 119 -12.68 12.14 9.24
N ALA A 120 -11.66 11.48 9.81
CA ALA A 120 -11.83 10.30 10.67
C ALA A 120 -10.72 10.21 11.74
N ASP A 121 -11.09 10.00 13.02
CA ASP A 121 -10.15 9.92 14.14
C ASP A 121 -10.07 8.48 14.61
N TRP A 122 -9.05 7.79 14.11
CA TRP A 122 -8.76 6.40 14.40
C TRP A 122 -8.00 6.19 15.72
N ILE A 123 -7.49 7.27 16.30
CA ILE A 123 -6.72 7.25 17.55
C ILE A 123 -7.65 7.45 18.76
N GLY A 124 -8.67 8.28 18.62
CA GLY A 124 -9.67 8.62 19.64
C GLY A 124 -10.70 7.53 19.95
N ALA A 125 -10.84 6.51 19.10
CA ALA A 125 -11.79 5.39 19.31
C ALA A 125 -11.37 4.39 20.42
N TYR A 126 -10.41 4.73 21.29
CA TYR A 126 -9.92 3.87 22.37
C TYR A 126 -10.68 4.12 23.69
N PRO A 127 -11.04 3.09 24.51
CA PRO A 127 -10.54 1.71 24.54
C PRO A 127 -11.28 0.73 23.64
N VAL A 128 -12.28 1.21 22.90
CA VAL A 128 -13.20 0.36 22.19
C VAL A 128 -12.83 0.36 20.71
N ARG A 129 -11.73 -0.33 20.34
CA ARG A 129 -11.56 -0.82 18.96
C ARG A 129 -12.70 -1.79 18.65
N LYS A 130 -13.90 -1.25 18.46
CA LYS A 130 -14.95 -1.84 17.65
C LYS A 130 -14.45 -1.60 16.24
N ASP A 131 -13.83 -2.65 15.72
CA ASP A 131 -13.69 -2.95 14.30
C ASP A 131 -13.67 -1.77 13.31
N LEU A 132 -12.63 -1.74 12.47
CA LEU A 132 -12.55 -0.95 11.21
C LEU A 132 -13.83 -1.04 10.34
N TYR A 133 -14.68 -2.03 10.65
CA TYR A 133 -15.92 -2.42 10.00
C TYR A 133 -17.20 -1.86 10.66
N ASN A 134 -17.07 -1.07 11.75
CA ASN A 134 -18.19 -0.45 12.44
C ASN A 134 -18.24 1.05 12.17
N PHE A 135 -18.68 1.35 10.96
CA PHE A 135 -18.93 2.70 10.43
C PHE A 135 -19.84 3.56 11.31
N GLY A 136 -20.61 2.97 12.24
CA GLY A 136 -21.40 3.73 13.23
C GLY A 136 -20.58 4.61 14.18
N PHE A 137 -19.24 4.48 14.21
CA PHE A 137 -18.33 5.35 14.95
C PHE A 137 -17.49 6.29 14.08
N CYS A 138 -17.48 6.10 12.76
CA CYS A 138 -16.92 7.11 11.87
C CYS A 138 -17.91 8.29 11.82
N PRO A 139 -17.43 9.54 11.93
CA PRO A 139 -18.30 10.67 11.62
C PRO A 139 -18.72 10.55 10.15
N ALA A 140 -19.93 11.04 9.83
CA ALA A 140 -20.36 11.09 8.44
C ALA A 140 -19.33 11.86 7.60
N PRO A 141 -19.03 11.42 6.37
CA PRO A 141 -18.10 12.12 5.50
C PRO A 141 -18.62 13.54 5.26
N GLN A 142 -17.72 14.53 5.30
CA GLN A 142 -18.10 15.89 4.98
C GLN A 142 -18.32 16.05 3.48
N SER A 143 -19.34 16.83 3.10
CA SER A 143 -19.68 17.11 1.70
C SER A 143 -18.88 18.25 1.07
N THR A 144 -18.14 19.01 1.87
CA THR A 144 -17.27 20.09 1.42
C THR A 144 -16.01 19.53 0.79
N ARG A 145 -15.61 20.08 -0.37
CA ARG A 145 -14.44 19.59 -1.10
C ARG A 145 -13.16 19.89 -0.32
N LEU A 146 -12.26 18.92 -0.29
CA LEU A 146 -10.93 19.04 0.29
C LEU A 146 -9.89 18.48 -0.69
N PHE A 147 -8.75 19.17 -0.76
CA PHE A 147 -7.60 18.74 -1.54
C PHE A 147 -6.39 18.53 -0.63
N PHE A 148 -5.87 17.31 -0.53
CA PHE A 148 -4.63 16.99 0.17
C PHE A 148 -3.50 16.84 -0.85
N ILE A 149 -2.50 17.73 -0.77
CA ILE A 149 -1.52 17.94 -1.83
C ILE A 149 -0.12 17.64 -1.33
N GLY A 150 0.53 16.66 -1.93
CA GLY A 150 1.93 16.34 -1.70
C GLY A 150 2.24 15.76 -0.33
N GLY A 151 3.53 15.71 -0.03
CA GLY A 151 4.06 15.14 1.22
C GLY A 151 4.54 13.71 1.08
N VAL A 152 5.30 13.28 2.08
CA VAL A 152 5.94 11.96 2.12
C VAL A 152 5.54 11.22 3.38
N VAL A 153 5.00 10.01 3.21
CA VAL A 153 4.80 9.05 4.30
C VAL A 153 5.79 7.90 4.11
N GLU A 154 6.69 7.72 5.06
CA GLU A 154 7.68 6.65 5.03
C GLU A 154 7.58 5.76 6.25
N GLY A 155 7.31 4.48 6.00
CA GLY A 155 7.36 3.44 7.01
C GLY A 155 8.79 3.08 7.37
N THR A 156 9.04 2.94 8.68
CA THR A 156 10.36 2.65 9.24
C THR A 156 10.48 1.19 9.69
N GLN A 157 9.58 0.32 9.24
CA GLN A 157 9.68 -1.13 9.42
C GLN A 157 10.92 -1.64 8.68
N PRO A 158 11.64 -2.64 9.22
CA PRO A 158 12.77 -3.23 8.49
C PRO A 158 12.33 -3.72 7.11
N LEU A 159 13.13 -3.43 6.08
CA LEU A 159 12.78 -3.80 4.71
C LEU A 159 12.76 -5.32 4.51
N ASP A 160 13.63 -6.04 5.23
CA ASP A 160 13.74 -7.49 5.28
C ASP A 160 12.73 -8.15 6.25
N ALA A 161 11.96 -7.36 7.01
CA ALA A 161 10.90 -7.90 7.86
C ALA A 161 9.93 -8.72 7.00
N SER A 162 9.65 -9.94 7.46
CA SER A 162 8.71 -10.81 6.77
C SER A 162 7.32 -10.17 6.74
N TRP A 163 6.51 -10.62 5.77
CA TRP A 163 5.13 -10.23 5.65
C TRP A 163 4.35 -10.55 6.92
N ILE A 164 4.67 -11.64 7.64
CA ILE A 164 3.99 -11.94 8.91
C ILE A 164 4.40 -10.98 10.03
N GLU A 165 5.68 -10.61 10.09
CA GLU A 165 6.17 -9.64 11.08
C GLU A 165 5.57 -8.25 10.83
N SER A 166 5.47 -7.85 9.57
CA SER A 166 4.82 -6.60 9.19
C SER A 166 3.29 -6.67 9.24
N LYS A 167 2.62 -7.74 8.81
CA LYS A 167 1.16 -7.93 8.86
C LYS A 167 0.62 -8.13 10.28
N ALA A 168 1.47 -8.55 11.22
CA ALA A 168 1.10 -8.50 12.62
C ALA A 168 0.74 -7.08 13.05
N SER A 169 1.24 -6.05 12.34
CA SER A 169 0.87 -4.65 12.49
C SER A 169 -0.43 -4.23 11.82
N ASN A 170 -0.99 -3.12 12.28
CA ASN A 170 -2.09 -2.42 11.60
C ASN A 170 -1.69 -0.97 11.37
N GLY A 171 -2.07 -0.41 10.23
CA GLY A 171 -1.84 1.00 9.91
C GLY A 171 -2.10 1.33 8.45
N GLY A 172 -2.16 2.62 8.14
CA GLY A 172 -2.39 3.17 6.82
C GLY A 172 -1.47 4.37 6.57
N GLY A 173 -1.34 4.81 5.32
CA GLY A 173 -0.67 6.05 4.97
C GLY A 173 -1.58 7.26 5.17
N ILE A 174 -2.76 7.25 4.54
CA ILE A 174 -3.76 8.33 4.65
C ILE A 174 -5.15 7.72 4.82
N THR A 175 -5.90 8.20 5.81
CA THR A 175 -7.35 8.02 5.84
C THR A 175 -8.04 9.27 5.31
N LEU A 176 -9.02 9.07 4.44
CA LEU A 176 -9.79 10.14 3.80
C LEU A 176 -11.27 9.84 3.97
N ASN A 177 -11.97 10.60 4.79
CA ASN A 177 -13.41 10.52 4.96
C ASN A 177 -14.07 11.83 4.52
N ALA A 178 -13.99 12.11 3.23
CA ALA A 178 -14.46 13.34 2.61
C ALA A 178 -15.11 13.00 1.26
N LEU A 179 -16.35 13.46 1.04
CA LEU A 179 -16.98 13.35 -0.27
C LEU A 179 -16.24 14.26 -1.25
N HIS A 180 -16.01 13.77 -2.47
CA HIS A 180 -15.27 14.50 -3.50
C HIS A 180 -13.84 14.91 -3.09
N GLY A 181 -13.30 14.26 -2.05
CA GLY A 181 -11.95 14.54 -1.56
C GLY A 181 -10.89 14.14 -2.58
N THR A 182 -9.84 14.94 -2.72
CA THR A 182 -8.72 14.65 -3.63
C THR A 182 -7.43 14.46 -2.85
N ILE A 183 -6.66 13.45 -3.21
CA ILE A 183 -5.27 13.26 -2.82
C ILE A 183 -4.44 13.34 -4.09
N ASP A 184 -3.49 14.27 -4.13
CA ASP A 184 -2.68 14.58 -5.31
C ASP A 184 -1.19 14.61 -4.96
N GLY A 185 -0.39 13.82 -5.66
CA GLY A 185 1.08 13.94 -5.63
C GLY A 185 1.77 13.47 -4.34
N VAL A 186 1.10 12.64 -3.53
CA VAL A 186 1.68 12.06 -2.30
C VAL A 186 2.63 10.89 -2.60
N ARG A 187 3.73 10.81 -1.87
CA ARG A 187 4.63 9.65 -1.83
C ARG A 187 4.38 8.81 -0.57
N ILE A 188 4.04 7.53 -0.71
CA ILE A 188 3.81 6.59 0.41
C ILE A 188 4.70 5.36 0.23
N HIS A 189 5.58 5.08 1.19
CA HIS A 189 6.56 4.00 1.09
C HIS A 189 6.57 3.09 2.33
N ASN A 190 6.76 1.78 2.12
CA ASN A 190 7.00 0.78 3.17
C ASN A 190 5.95 0.78 4.27
N ILE A 191 4.69 0.94 3.89
CA ILE A 191 3.56 1.08 4.82
C ILE A 191 2.83 -0.25 5.01
N HIS A 192 1.94 -0.33 6.00
CA HIS A 192 1.00 -1.45 6.09
C HIS A 192 -0.07 -1.36 5.00
N ASP A 193 -1.02 -0.42 5.11
CA ASP A 193 -1.98 -0.06 4.05
C ASP A 193 -1.66 1.32 3.46
N GLY A 194 -1.96 1.56 2.18
CA GLY A 194 -1.65 2.82 1.51
C GLY A 194 -2.68 3.91 1.81
N ILE A 195 -3.78 3.91 1.06
CA ILE A 195 -4.89 4.87 1.21
C ILE A 195 -6.16 4.16 1.68
N LEU A 196 -6.89 4.80 2.58
CA LEU A 196 -8.17 4.33 3.11
C LEU A 196 -9.23 5.41 2.84
N PRO A 197 -10.00 5.32 1.74
CA PRO A 197 -11.00 6.33 1.38
C PRO A 197 -12.31 6.25 2.19
N LEU A 198 -12.43 5.29 3.13
CA LEU A 198 -13.56 5.18 4.07
C LEU A 198 -14.92 5.37 3.37
N GLU A 199 -15.77 6.29 3.84
CA GLU A 199 -17.05 6.64 3.22
C GLU A 199 -16.95 7.83 2.24
N GLY A 200 -15.73 8.24 1.89
CA GLY A 200 -15.44 9.37 0.99
C GLY A 200 -15.80 9.07 -0.46
N ASN A 201 -17.09 9.00 -0.78
CA ASN A 201 -17.56 8.79 -2.15
C ASN A 201 -17.04 9.85 -3.11
N ASP A 202 -16.88 9.41 -4.35
CA ASP A 202 -16.36 10.20 -5.47
C ASP A 202 -14.99 10.82 -5.16
N PHE A 203 -14.15 10.13 -4.38
CA PHE A 203 -12.78 10.58 -4.13
C PHE A 203 -11.94 10.55 -5.42
N THR A 204 -10.90 11.36 -5.44
CA THR A 204 -9.85 11.31 -6.47
C THR A 204 -8.51 11.03 -5.84
N LEU A 205 -7.81 10.01 -6.32
CA LEU A 205 -6.40 9.76 -6.03
C LEU A 205 -5.63 9.94 -7.34
N LYS A 206 -4.75 10.93 -7.41
CA LYS A 206 -3.99 11.18 -8.64
C LYS A 206 -2.52 11.50 -8.39
N ASN A 207 -1.69 11.20 -9.38
CA ASN A 207 -0.26 11.56 -9.38
C ASN A 207 0.51 11.01 -8.16
N CYS A 208 -0.02 9.98 -7.49
CA CYS A 208 0.54 9.43 -6.27
C CYS A 208 1.52 8.31 -6.56
N TRP A 209 2.52 8.17 -5.68
CA TRP A 209 3.48 7.06 -5.73
C TRP A 209 3.43 6.24 -4.44
N ILE A 210 2.82 5.06 -4.54
CA ILE A 210 2.62 4.13 -3.42
C ILE A 210 3.45 2.88 -3.67
N SER A 211 4.38 2.58 -2.76
CA SER A 211 5.25 1.43 -2.93
C SER A 211 5.46 0.64 -1.65
N ARG A 212 5.64 -0.67 -1.78
CA ARG A 212 5.89 -1.56 -0.63
C ARG A 212 4.81 -1.47 0.44
N SER A 213 3.55 -1.33 0.05
CA SER A 213 2.42 -1.64 0.93
C SER A 213 2.48 -3.13 1.31
N ARG A 214 2.41 -3.41 2.62
CA ARG A 214 2.54 -4.76 3.16
C ARG A 214 1.20 -5.51 3.20
N ASP A 215 0.07 -4.83 3.08
CA ASP A 215 -1.21 -5.48 2.78
C ASP A 215 -1.84 -4.79 1.58
N ASP A 216 -2.69 -3.78 1.77
CA ASP A 216 -3.48 -3.22 0.68
C ASP A 216 -2.96 -1.82 0.26
N ALA A 217 -2.60 -1.61 -1.01
CA ALA A 217 -2.19 -0.26 -1.46
C ALA A 217 -3.37 0.72 -1.45
N ILE A 218 -4.58 0.22 -1.67
CA ILE A 218 -5.85 0.92 -1.44
C ILE A 218 -6.77 -0.03 -0.66
N GLU A 219 -7.13 0.35 0.57
CA GLU A 219 -8.08 -0.39 1.42
C GLU A 219 -9.45 0.32 1.39
N ASN A 220 -10.28 -0.06 0.42
CA ASN A 220 -11.61 0.52 0.21
C ASN A 220 -12.73 -0.30 0.85
N ASP A 221 -12.59 -0.58 2.15
CA ASP A 221 -13.57 -1.34 2.91
C ASP A 221 -14.89 -0.59 3.15
N GLY A 222 -14.91 0.74 2.98
CA GLY A 222 -16.14 1.54 2.94
C GLY A 222 -16.86 1.50 1.60
N PHE A 223 -16.24 0.88 0.58
CA PHE A 223 -16.78 0.73 -0.77
C PHE A 223 -17.05 2.06 -1.49
N ALA A 224 -16.22 3.08 -1.26
CA ALA A 224 -16.34 4.37 -1.88
C ALA A 224 -16.20 4.30 -3.42
N SER A 225 -16.99 5.08 -4.15
CA SER A 225 -16.72 5.41 -5.56
C SER A 225 -15.53 6.34 -5.69
N GLY A 226 -14.94 6.42 -6.87
CA GLY A 226 -13.90 7.39 -7.14
C GLY A 226 -13.14 7.19 -8.43
N LEU A 227 -12.11 8.01 -8.58
CA LEU A 227 -11.14 7.97 -9.67
C LEU A 227 -9.74 7.79 -9.10
N VAL A 228 -9.01 6.78 -9.60
CA VAL A 228 -7.59 6.60 -9.37
C VAL A 228 -6.88 6.79 -10.70
N ASP A 229 -6.10 7.86 -10.85
CA ASP A 229 -5.58 8.32 -12.13
C ASP A 229 -4.07 8.64 -12.10
N ASP A 230 -3.36 8.21 -13.14
CA ASP A 230 -1.93 8.48 -13.35
C ASP A 230 -1.08 8.27 -12.08
N CYS A 231 -1.30 7.18 -11.35
CA CYS A 231 -0.53 6.83 -10.16
C CYS A 231 0.48 5.71 -10.44
N LEU A 232 1.58 5.71 -9.68
CA LEU A 232 2.56 4.63 -9.65
C LEU A 232 2.39 3.80 -8.37
N PHE A 233 1.90 2.58 -8.54
CA PHE A 233 1.87 1.55 -7.53
C PHE A 233 2.96 0.52 -7.85
N GLU A 234 3.93 0.33 -6.97
CA GLU A 234 4.97 -0.68 -7.22
C GLU A 234 5.41 -1.45 -5.98
N ASP A 235 5.84 -2.68 -6.19
CA ASP A 235 6.36 -3.55 -5.14
C ASP A 235 5.36 -3.77 -3.98
N ASN A 236 4.05 -3.68 -4.26
CA ASN A 236 2.97 -3.82 -3.25
C ASN A 236 2.55 -5.28 -3.07
N TYR A 237 2.09 -5.65 -1.87
CA TYR A 237 1.52 -6.97 -1.60
C TYR A 237 0.19 -7.18 -2.33
N CYS A 238 -0.74 -6.25 -2.15
CA CYS A 238 -2.02 -6.18 -2.81
C CYS A 238 -2.25 -4.77 -3.36
N PHE A 239 -2.91 -4.69 -4.52
CA PHE A 239 -3.23 -3.38 -5.10
C PHE A 239 -4.49 -2.79 -4.47
N TYR A 240 -5.63 -3.46 -4.59
CA TYR A 240 -6.92 -2.94 -4.15
C TYR A 240 -7.68 -3.98 -3.34
N SER A 241 -8.17 -3.55 -2.17
CA SER A 241 -9.09 -4.34 -1.37
C SER A 241 -10.42 -3.64 -1.14
N ALA A 242 -11.45 -4.47 -1.02
CA ALA A 242 -12.80 -4.07 -0.66
C ALA A 242 -13.45 -5.27 0.05
N ARG A 243 -13.32 -5.29 1.37
CA ARG A 243 -13.75 -6.37 2.26
C ARG A 243 -14.42 -5.81 3.51
N ASN A 244 -15.62 -5.27 3.36
CA ASN A 244 -16.42 -4.93 4.53
C ASN A 244 -16.89 -6.20 5.27
N THR A 245 -16.22 -6.56 6.37
CA THR A 245 -16.59 -7.74 7.17
C THR A 245 -17.75 -7.51 8.14
N ALA A 246 -18.61 -6.49 7.91
CA ALA A 246 -19.90 -6.34 8.61
C ALA A 246 -20.81 -7.59 8.54
N GLY A 247 -20.47 -8.57 7.69
CA GLY A 247 -20.89 -9.96 7.84
C GLY A 247 -19.67 -10.88 7.73
N GLY A 248 -19.16 -11.37 8.86
CA GLY A 248 -17.88 -12.07 8.93
C GLY A 248 -17.71 -13.24 7.95
N ALA A 249 -16.59 -13.23 7.25
CA ALA A 249 -15.89 -14.45 6.86
C ALA A 249 -14.53 -14.46 7.59
N GLY A 250 -14.51 -14.99 8.82
CA GLY A 250 -13.27 -15.47 9.45
C GLY A 250 -12.85 -14.90 10.81
N SER A 251 -13.52 -13.90 11.40
CA SER A 251 -13.22 -13.50 12.79
C SER A 251 -14.05 -14.30 13.79
N ALA A 252 -13.47 -15.34 14.38
CA ALA A 252 -14.09 -16.21 15.38
C ALA A 252 -14.36 -15.54 16.75
N ARG A 253 -14.63 -14.24 16.82
CA ARG A 253 -15.17 -13.56 18.01
C ARG A 253 -16.11 -12.44 17.58
N THR A 254 -17.32 -12.81 17.22
CA THR A 254 -18.43 -11.88 17.03
C THR A 254 -18.64 -11.09 18.33
N PRO A 255 -18.54 -9.75 18.33
CA PRO A 255 -18.94 -8.96 19.49
C PRO A 255 -20.42 -9.21 19.77
N ILE A 256 -20.73 -9.62 21.00
CA ILE A 256 -22.11 -9.64 21.51
C ILE A 256 -22.41 -8.21 21.93
N ASP A 257 -23.52 -7.64 21.46
CA ASP A 257 -24.01 -6.37 21.99
C ASP A 257 -24.35 -6.54 23.48
N PRO A 258 -23.67 -5.83 24.40
CA PRO A 258 -23.88 -6.01 25.84
C PRO A 258 -25.26 -5.54 26.32
N LYS A 259 -26.04 -4.82 25.50
CA LYS A 259 -27.41 -4.39 25.83
C LYS A 259 -28.48 -5.36 25.34
N THR A 260 -28.25 -6.06 24.23
CA THR A 260 -29.28 -6.88 23.58
C THR A 260 -28.95 -8.37 23.55
N GLY A 261 -27.71 -8.77 23.83
CA GLY A 261 -27.27 -10.17 23.84
C GLY A 261 -27.18 -10.82 22.45
N LYS A 262 -27.41 -10.06 21.37
CA LYS A 262 -27.48 -10.59 20.01
C LYS A 262 -26.12 -10.70 19.32
N HIS A 263 -25.95 -11.72 18.50
CA HIS A 263 -24.80 -11.88 17.61
C HIS A 263 -24.92 -10.97 16.38
N ALA A 264 -23.80 -10.50 15.84
CA ALA A 264 -23.79 -9.67 14.63
C ALA A 264 -24.45 -10.31 13.38
N GLY A 265 -24.68 -11.63 13.40
CA GLY A 265 -25.46 -12.33 12.37
C GLY A 265 -26.98 -12.13 12.46
N GLU A 266 -27.50 -11.49 13.51
CA GLU A 266 -28.93 -11.20 13.69
C GLU A 266 -29.32 -9.78 13.26
N PHE A 267 -28.36 -8.96 12.80
CA PHE A 267 -28.68 -7.73 12.08
C PHE A 267 -29.17 -8.13 10.69
N GLY A 268 -30.50 -8.16 10.52
CA GLY A 268 -31.14 -8.38 9.22
C GLY A 268 -30.59 -7.43 8.15
N ALA A 269 -30.65 -7.85 6.88
CA ALA A 269 -30.15 -7.14 5.69
C ALA A 269 -28.81 -6.41 5.92
N GLN A 270 -27.72 -7.00 5.43
CA GLN A 270 -26.41 -6.32 5.38
C GLN A 270 -26.63 -4.87 4.90
N PRO A 271 -26.32 -3.85 5.72
CA PRO A 271 -26.63 -2.47 5.36
C PRO A 271 -26.00 -2.14 4.02
N GLU A 272 -26.66 -1.25 3.28
CA GLU A 272 -26.08 -0.68 2.05
C GLU A 272 -24.65 -0.23 2.37
N ALA A 273 -23.74 -0.54 1.46
CA ALA A 273 -22.38 -0.07 1.54
C ALA A 273 -22.39 1.45 1.72
N PRO A 274 -21.73 2.00 2.76
CA PRO A 274 -21.79 3.44 3.02
C PRO A 274 -21.23 4.26 1.85
N GLY A 275 -20.29 3.69 1.08
CA GLY A 275 -19.78 4.22 -0.19
C GLY A 275 -20.63 3.95 -1.45
N GLY A 276 -21.90 3.58 -1.33
CA GLY A 276 -22.78 3.23 -2.46
C GLY A 276 -22.55 1.84 -3.06
N GLY A 277 -21.38 1.22 -2.82
CA GLY A 277 -21.12 -0.19 -3.11
C GLY A 277 -21.43 -0.60 -4.55
N ARG A 278 -22.15 -1.70 -4.77
CA ARG A 278 -22.45 -2.25 -6.10
C ARG A 278 -23.17 -1.31 -7.07
N HIS A 279 -23.73 -0.21 -6.57
CA HIS A 279 -24.38 0.83 -7.37
C HIS A 279 -23.43 1.97 -7.74
N SER A 280 -22.25 2.00 -7.14
CA SER A 280 -21.19 2.96 -7.37
C SER A 280 -20.12 2.39 -8.31
N VAL A 281 -19.29 3.27 -8.86
CA VAL A 281 -18.19 2.92 -9.78
C VAL A 281 -16.89 3.48 -9.24
N ILE A 282 -15.87 2.64 -9.16
CA ILE A 282 -14.48 3.08 -9.03
C ILE A 282 -13.78 2.87 -10.37
N ARG A 283 -13.10 3.93 -10.84
CA ARG A 283 -12.38 3.93 -12.10
C ARG A 283 -10.89 4.00 -11.86
N PHE A 284 -10.15 3.08 -12.45
CA PHE A 284 -8.69 3.10 -12.50
C PHE A 284 -8.28 3.47 -13.92
N ARG A 285 -7.53 4.57 -14.06
CA ARG A 285 -7.10 5.09 -15.35
C ARG A 285 -5.61 5.42 -15.36
N ASN A 286 -4.91 5.08 -16.44
CA ASN A 286 -3.51 5.47 -16.67
C ASN A 286 -2.51 5.06 -15.57
N ASN A 287 -2.84 4.07 -14.74
CA ASN A 287 -1.99 3.70 -13.61
C ASN A 287 -0.91 2.69 -14.00
N LEU A 288 0.24 2.76 -13.33
CA LEU A 288 1.23 1.69 -13.28
C LEU A 288 1.00 0.88 -12.00
N ILE A 289 0.71 -0.41 -12.12
CA ILE A 289 0.26 -1.25 -11.01
C ILE A 289 1.13 -2.51 -10.93
N GLY A 290 2.15 -2.49 -10.08
CA GLY A 290 3.11 -3.57 -9.87
C GLY A 290 2.96 -4.25 -8.51
N LEU A 291 2.88 -5.58 -8.53
CA LEU A 291 3.04 -6.40 -7.31
C LEU A 291 4.54 -6.56 -6.98
N GLY A 292 4.84 -6.84 -5.71
CA GLY A 292 6.20 -6.99 -5.19
C GLY A 292 6.45 -8.31 -4.50
N ASN A 293 7.59 -8.94 -4.75
CA ASN A 293 8.02 -10.13 -4.00
C ASN A 293 8.54 -9.70 -2.62
N LEU A 294 7.62 -9.47 -1.69
CA LEU A 294 7.92 -9.05 -0.33
C LEU A 294 8.41 -10.24 0.51
N PRO A 295 9.38 -10.01 1.42
CA PRO A 295 9.90 -11.05 2.30
C PRO A 295 8.81 -11.85 3.01
N GLY A 296 8.86 -13.18 2.96
CA GLY A 296 7.94 -14.06 3.71
C GLY A 296 6.44 -13.96 3.38
N ALA A 297 6.06 -13.31 2.28
CA ALA A 297 4.64 -13.12 1.91
C ALA A 297 4.02 -14.31 1.16
N ASN A 298 4.83 -15.29 0.75
CA ASN A 298 4.31 -16.52 0.16
C ASN A 298 3.71 -17.42 1.25
N SER A 299 2.44 -17.22 1.55
CA SER A 299 1.70 -18.02 2.53
C SER A 299 1.28 -19.40 2.04
N ALA A 300 1.52 -19.75 0.77
CA ALA A 300 1.02 -20.99 0.17
C ALA A 300 1.69 -22.27 0.72
N ALA A 301 2.66 -22.11 1.61
CA ALA A 301 3.41 -23.20 2.22
C ALA A 301 2.98 -23.53 3.66
N LYS A 302 1.69 -23.44 4.05
CA LYS A 302 1.36 -23.62 5.49
C LYS A 302 0.13 -24.39 5.89
N ARG A 303 0.42 -25.35 6.76
CA ARG A 303 -0.41 -25.81 7.88
C ARG A 303 -0.41 -24.72 8.98
N PRO A 304 -1.42 -24.66 9.86
CA PRO A 304 -1.46 -23.68 10.94
C PRO A 304 -0.19 -23.71 11.82
N GLY A 305 0.54 -22.60 11.92
CA GLY A 305 1.67 -22.42 12.86
C GLY A 305 3.06 -22.26 12.24
N GLU A 306 3.27 -22.59 10.97
CA GLU A 306 4.59 -22.40 10.33
C GLU A 306 4.87 -20.91 10.05
N LYS A 307 6.15 -20.52 9.88
CA LYS A 307 6.61 -19.26 9.26
C LYS A 307 7.00 -19.55 7.80
N SER A 308 6.77 -18.60 6.89
CA SER A 308 7.15 -18.78 5.48
C SER A 308 8.35 -17.88 5.32
N ASP A 309 9.45 -18.49 4.97
CA ASP A 309 10.70 -17.84 4.60
C ASP A 309 10.71 -17.44 3.13
N ARG A 310 9.63 -17.74 2.38
CA ARG A 310 9.55 -17.47 0.95
C ARG A 310 8.90 -16.12 0.66
N ASP A 311 9.60 -15.35 -0.15
CA ASP A 311 9.13 -14.07 -0.67
C ASP A 311 7.95 -14.26 -1.61
N GLY A 312 7.07 -13.26 -1.69
CA GLY A 312 5.95 -13.29 -2.62
C GLY A 312 5.03 -12.07 -2.51
N PHE A 313 3.87 -12.18 -3.14
CA PHE A 313 2.81 -11.17 -3.12
C PHE A 313 1.43 -11.79 -2.88
N GLY A 314 0.45 -10.93 -2.64
CA GLY A 314 -0.96 -11.27 -2.51
C GLY A 314 -1.59 -11.41 -3.89
N HIS A 315 -2.30 -10.38 -4.32
CA HIS A 315 -3.09 -10.33 -5.56
C HIS A 315 -3.38 -8.87 -5.92
N PHE A 316 -3.79 -8.59 -7.16
CA PHE A 316 -4.29 -7.24 -7.48
C PHE A 316 -5.60 -6.92 -6.75
N TRP A 317 -6.47 -7.91 -6.59
CA TRP A 317 -7.84 -7.71 -6.14
C TRP A 317 -8.16 -8.58 -4.92
N LYS A 318 -8.38 -7.92 -3.79
CA LYS A 318 -8.80 -8.55 -2.54
C LYS A 318 -10.27 -8.21 -2.28
N GLN A 319 -11.12 -8.90 -3.04
CA GLN A 319 -12.56 -8.67 -3.09
C GLN A 319 -13.31 -9.93 -2.64
N SER A 320 -14.22 -9.80 -1.68
CA SER A 320 -15.00 -10.96 -1.20
C SER A 320 -16.45 -10.64 -0.87
N ASP A 321 -16.97 -9.52 -1.37
CA ASP A 321 -18.30 -9.01 -1.05
C ASP A 321 -19.11 -8.68 -2.31
N VAL A 322 -20.36 -9.13 -2.38
CA VAL A 322 -21.28 -8.82 -3.49
C VAL A 322 -21.66 -7.34 -3.56
N ARG A 323 -21.36 -6.57 -2.49
CA ARG A 323 -21.56 -5.12 -2.40
C ARG A 323 -20.40 -4.32 -2.98
N ASN A 324 -19.34 -4.96 -3.47
CA ASN A 324 -18.20 -4.27 -4.05
C ASN A 324 -18.61 -3.25 -5.13
N PRO A 325 -17.95 -2.08 -5.20
CA PRO A 325 -18.11 -1.16 -6.31
C PRO A 325 -17.89 -1.82 -7.66
N GLN A 326 -18.61 -1.35 -8.67
CA GLN A 326 -18.29 -1.72 -10.04
C GLN A 326 -16.92 -1.14 -10.40
N VAL A 327 -16.14 -1.89 -11.17
CA VAL A 327 -14.77 -1.49 -11.53
C VAL A 327 -14.66 -1.18 -13.02
N GLU A 328 -14.06 -0.03 -13.34
CA GLU A 328 -13.64 0.30 -14.69
C GLU A 328 -12.12 0.39 -14.78
N LEU A 329 -11.52 -0.32 -15.74
CA LEU A 329 -10.08 -0.37 -16.00
C LEU A 329 -9.78 0.21 -17.38
N VAL A 330 -9.13 1.36 -17.42
CA VAL A 330 -8.85 2.09 -18.67
C VAL A 330 -7.37 2.45 -18.75
N ASP A 331 -6.66 1.91 -19.74
CA ASP A 331 -5.27 2.28 -20.05
C ASP A 331 -4.27 2.09 -18.88
N ASN A 332 -4.48 1.07 -18.04
CA ASN A 332 -3.55 0.72 -16.96
C ASN A 332 -2.50 -0.31 -17.40
N ILE A 333 -1.34 -0.30 -16.75
CA ILE A 333 -0.27 -1.27 -16.92
C ILE A 333 -0.12 -2.08 -15.63
N PHE A 334 -0.44 -3.37 -15.70
CA PHE A 334 -0.26 -4.32 -14.60
C PHE A 334 1.07 -5.04 -14.74
N PHE A 335 1.90 -5.03 -13.71
CA PHE A 335 3.17 -5.73 -13.67
C PHE A 335 3.15 -6.85 -12.64
N ILE A 336 3.37 -8.07 -13.13
CA ILE A 336 3.43 -9.27 -12.32
C ILE A 336 4.90 -9.72 -12.34
N PRO A 337 5.64 -9.57 -11.22
CA PRO A 337 7.01 -10.05 -11.14
C PRO A 337 7.01 -11.58 -11.21
N ARG A 338 8.21 -12.17 -11.22
CA ARG A 338 8.34 -13.63 -11.35
C ARG A 338 7.49 -14.34 -10.28
N PRO A 339 6.52 -15.19 -10.69
CA PRO A 339 5.75 -16.07 -9.83
C PRO A 339 6.64 -16.91 -8.93
N PHE A 340 6.11 -17.27 -7.76
CA PHE A 340 6.80 -18.13 -6.81
C PHE A 340 6.11 -19.50 -6.68
N PRO A 341 6.85 -20.58 -6.38
CA PRO A 341 6.28 -21.92 -6.24
C PRO A 341 5.19 -21.98 -5.16
N GLY A 342 4.09 -22.67 -5.48
CA GLY A 342 2.95 -22.87 -4.58
C GLY A 342 1.88 -21.76 -4.65
N CYS A 343 2.14 -20.65 -5.32
CA CYS A 343 1.18 -19.58 -5.45
C CYS A 343 -0.02 -19.99 -6.32
N GLU A 344 -1.22 -19.74 -5.81
CA GLU A 344 -2.48 -20.02 -6.51
C GLU A 344 -2.56 -19.22 -7.81
N LYS A 345 -3.06 -19.84 -8.89
CA LYS A 345 -3.17 -19.19 -10.21
C LYS A 345 -3.94 -17.87 -10.13
N ASN A 346 -5.01 -17.81 -9.33
CA ASN A 346 -5.90 -16.65 -9.23
C ASN A 346 -5.19 -15.40 -8.67
N ARG A 347 -4.03 -15.55 -8.03
CA ARG A 347 -3.25 -14.40 -7.52
C ARG A 347 -2.65 -13.53 -8.62
N TYR A 348 -2.51 -14.07 -9.83
CA TYR A 348 -1.98 -13.34 -10.99
C TYR A 348 -3.08 -12.78 -11.90
N ASP A 349 -4.35 -13.08 -11.60
CA ASP A 349 -5.47 -12.60 -12.40
C ASP A 349 -5.62 -11.09 -12.22
N VAL A 350 -5.71 -10.37 -13.34
CA VAL A 350 -5.90 -8.92 -13.37
C VAL A 350 -7.38 -8.52 -13.40
N MET A 351 -8.31 -9.48 -13.41
CA MET A 351 -9.74 -9.18 -13.41
C MET A 351 -10.31 -8.98 -12.02
N PRO A 352 -10.91 -7.81 -11.73
CA PRO A 352 -11.66 -7.59 -10.51
C PRO A 352 -13.05 -8.24 -10.57
N GLN A 353 -13.63 -8.47 -9.41
CA GLN A 353 -15.07 -8.66 -9.28
C GLN A 353 -15.80 -7.36 -9.63
N GLY A 354 -16.97 -7.49 -10.27
CA GLY A 354 -17.78 -6.33 -10.65
C GLY A 354 -17.20 -5.51 -11.81
N LEU A 355 -16.33 -6.11 -12.64
CA LEU A 355 -15.81 -5.45 -13.84
C LEU A 355 -16.95 -4.99 -14.75
N LYS A 356 -17.01 -3.68 -14.99
CA LYS A 356 -17.96 -3.02 -15.89
C LYS A 356 -17.35 -2.68 -17.23
N LYS A 357 -16.08 -2.28 -17.24
CA LYS A 357 -15.34 -1.88 -18.44
C LYS A 357 -13.86 -2.24 -18.31
N ALA A 358 -13.28 -2.79 -19.37
CA ALA A 358 -11.84 -2.97 -19.53
C ALA A 358 -11.43 -2.53 -20.94
N GLU A 359 -10.51 -1.58 -21.05
CA GLU A 359 -10.06 -1.04 -22.34
C GLU A 359 -8.61 -0.55 -22.28
N GLY A 360 -7.79 -0.89 -23.28
CA GLY A 360 -6.43 -0.36 -23.43
C GLY A 360 -5.43 -0.81 -22.36
N ASN A 361 -5.74 -1.83 -21.55
CA ASN A 361 -4.86 -2.25 -20.47
C ASN A 361 -3.72 -3.15 -20.98
N ILE A 362 -2.62 -3.20 -20.24
CA ILE A 362 -1.47 -4.06 -20.51
C ILE A 362 -1.20 -4.92 -19.28
N VAL A 363 -0.91 -6.21 -19.48
CA VAL A 363 -0.36 -7.11 -18.46
C VAL A 363 1.07 -7.46 -18.83
N ILE A 364 2.00 -7.23 -17.93
CA ILE A 364 3.39 -7.62 -18.05
C ILE A 364 3.61 -8.84 -17.17
N TRP A 365 3.88 -9.97 -17.81
CA TRP A 365 4.06 -11.26 -17.16
C TRP A 365 5.52 -11.68 -17.16
N MET A 366 6.11 -11.79 -15.97
CA MET A 366 7.50 -12.22 -15.79
C MET A 366 7.64 -13.69 -15.35
N GLY A 367 6.56 -14.47 -15.45
CA GLY A 367 6.59 -15.89 -15.17
C GLY A 367 6.93 -16.75 -16.36
N ASP A 368 7.18 -18.02 -16.08
CA ASP A 368 7.51 -18.99 -17.11
C ASP A 368 6.29 -19.29 -17.97
N GLY A 369 6.53 -19.45 -19.28
CA GLY A 369 5.49 -19.76 -20.25
C GLY A 369 4.49 -18.63 -20.48
N ARG A 370 3.35 -18.98 -21.08
CA ARG A 370 2.29 -18.03 -21.42
C ARG A 370 1.54 -17.58 -20.15
N TYR A 371 1.18 -16.30 -20.08
CA TYR A 371 0.26 -15.79 -19.07
C TYR A 371 -1.03 -16.66 -19.05
N PRO A 372 -1.43 -17.19 -17.88
CA PRO A 372 -2.45 -18.24 -17.81
C PRO A 372 -3.88 -17.75 -18.06
N PHE A 373 -4.09 -16.43 -18.15
CA PHE A 373 -5.42 -15.84 -18.33
C PHE A 373 -5.53 -15.07 -19.65
N ALA A 374 -6.76 -14.93 -20.13
CA ALA A 374 -7.07 -14.17 -21.34
C ALA A 374 -8.30 -13.29 -21.07
N HIS A 375 -8.13 -11.99 -21.24
CA HIS A 375 -9.13 -10.99 -20.89
C HIS A 375 -9.31 -9.98 -22.02
N PRO A 376 -10.55 -9.72 -22.49
CA PRO A 376 -10.82 -8.62 -23.41
C PRO A 376 -10.35 -7.30 -22.83
N GLY A 377 -9.83 -6.42 -23.69
CA GLY A 377 -9.30 -5.11 -23.25
C GLY A 377 -7.91 -5.15 -22.64
N PHE A 378 -7.21 -6.29 -22.67
CA PHE A 378 -5.83 -6.45 -22.22
C PHE A 378 -4.89 -6.95 -23.32
N LYS A 379 -3.73 -6.32 -23.45
CA LYS A 379 -2.57 -6.85 -24.19
C LYS A 379 -1.58 -7.48 -23.21
N VAL A 380 -1.03 -8.64 -23.53
CA VAL A 380 0.00 -9.29 -22.71
C VAL A 380 1.39 -9.03 -23.31
N LEU A 381 2.32 -8.58 -22.47
CA LEU A 381 3.76 -8.52 -22.74
C LEU A 381 4.49 -9.46 -21.78
N SER A 382 5.65 -9.99 -22.18
CA SER A 382 6.41 -10.92 -21.34
C SER A 382 7.91 -10.82 -21.62
N GLY A 383 8.71 -11.43 -20.75
CA GLY A 383 10.17 -11.50 -20.91
C GLY A 383 10.83 -10.11 -20.97
N THR A 384 11.91 -10.00 -21.73
CA THR A 384 12.72 -8.77 -21.80
C THR A 384 11.95 -7.58 -22.34
N GLU A 385 11.07 -7.78 -23.33
CA GLU A 385 10.24 -6.70 -23.89
C GLU A 385 9.27 -6.15 -22.85
N GLY A 386 8.56 -7.04 -22.14
CA GLY A 386 7.65 -6.64 -21.07
C GLY A 386 8.38 -5.91 -19.94
N LEU A 387 9.53 -6.41 -19.51
CA LEU A 387 10.33 -5.74 -18.47
C LEU A 387 10.81 -4.36 -18.92
N ALA A 388 11.36 -4.24 -20.13
CA ALA A 388 11.79 -2.95 -20.67
C ALA A 388 10.62 -1.96 -20.76
N PHE A 389 9.43 -2.44 -21.16
CA PHE A 389 8.23 -1.62 -21.20
C PHE A 389 7.83 -1.09 -19.82
N TRP A 390 7.86 -1.95 -18.78
CA TRP A 390 7.59 -1.53 -17.40
C TRP A 390 8.58 -0.46 -16.93
N GLU A 391 9.89 -0.73 -17.05
CA GLU A 391 10.93 0.17 -16.57
C GLU A 391 10.90 1.52 -17.27
N ASN A 392 10.64 1.54 -18.59
CA ASN A 392 10.48 2.78 -19.33
C ASN A 392 9.24 3.56 -18.89
N ALA A 393 8.08 2.90 -18.77
CA ALA A 393 6.85 3.56 -18.34
C ALA A 393 6.99 4.13 -16.92
N ARG A 394 7.65 3.38 -16.03
CA ARG A 394 8.01 3.82 -14.67
C ARG A 394 8.92 5.04 -14.69
N ALA A 395 10.02 4.98 -15.44
CA ALA A 395 10.96 6.10 -15.54
C ALA A 395 10.30 7.36 -16.13
N GLU A 396 9.48 7.21 -17.17
CA GLU A 396 8.70 8.29 -17.76
C GLU A 396 7.71 8.89 -16.74
N TRP A 397 7.00 8.05 -15.97
CA TRP A 397 6.11 8.54 -14.94
C TRP A 397 6.87 9.37 -13.90
N ILE A 398 7.99 8.86 -13.38
CA ILE A 398 8.82 9.57 -12.39
C ILE A 398 9.34 10.90 -12.95
N ALA A 399 9.75 10.92 -14.21
CA ALA A 399 10.24 12.13 -14.88
C ALA A 399 9.14 13.18 -15.10
N ARG A 400 7.91 12.74 -15.41
CA ARG A 400 6.75 13.63 -15.55
C ARG A 400 6.23 14.17 -14.24
N HIS A 401 6.54 13.53 -13.10
CA HIS A 401 6.05 13.94 -11.78
C HIS A 401 7.22 14.37 -10.86
N PRO A 402 7.93 15.45 -11.20
CA PRO A 402 9.07 15.93 -10.39
C PRO A 402 8.63 16.48 -9.03
N GLY A 403 7.37 16.91 -8.90
CA GLY A 403 6.82 17.49 -7.67
C GLY A 403 6.49 16.46 -6.57
N VAL A 404 6.28 15.19 -6.95
CA VAL A 404 6.02 14.11 -5.98
C VAL A 404 7.24 13.94 -5.07
N GLY A 405 7.03 13.73 -3.78
CA GLY A 405 8.14 13.52 -2.84
C GLY A 405 9.01 12.29 -3.17
N ARG A 406 10.18 12.19 -2.53
CA ARG A 406 11.11 11.07 -2.70
C ARG A 406 11.53 10.49 -1.35
N VAL A 407 11.77 9.18 -1.32
CA VAL A 407 12.39 8.46 -0.20
C VAL A 407 13.75 7.89 -0.61
N ALA A 408 14.54 7.44 0.37
CA ALA A 408 15.85 6.87 0.10
C ALA A 408 15.74 5.66 -0.84
N GLY A 409 16.49 5.68 -1.93
CA GLY A 409 16.45 4.66 -2.98
C GLY A 409 15.57 5.01 -4.19
N ASP A 410 14.70 6.03 -4.10
CA ASP A 410 13.97 6.53 -5.26
C ASP A 410 14.93 7.23 -6.25
N PRO A 411 14.70 7.13 -7.58
CA PRO A 411 15.39 7.97 -8.54
C PRO A 411 15.19 9.46 -8.26
N GLY A 412 16.31 10.20 -8.23
CA GLY A 412 16.32 11.63 -7.94
C GLY A 412 16.25 11.99 -6.45
N TYR A 413 16.34 11.01 -5.53
CA TYR A 413 16.44 11.30 -4.10
C TYR A 413 17.77 12.00 -3.76
N ASP A 414 17.68 13.24 -3.30
CA ASP A 414 18.76 13.97 -2.64
C ASP A 414 18.47 14.11 -1.12
N PRO A 415 19.31 13.54 -0.23
CA PRO A 415 19.13 13.65 1.21
C PRO A 415 19.19 15.09 1.73
N ALA A 416 19.89 16.01 1.04
CA ALA A 416 19.95 17.42 1.40
C ALA A 416 18.63 18.16 1.12
N VAL A 417 17.85 17.69 0.14
CA VAL A 417 16.57 18.29 -0.27
C VAL A 417 15.40 17.62 0.46
N HIS A 418 15.42 16.31 0.61
CA HIS A 418 14.24 15.54 1.07
C HIS A 418 14.26 15.17 2.55
N GLY A 419 15.43 15.25 3.20
CA GLY A 419 15.62 14.75 4.56
C GLY A 419 15.48 13.21 4.67
N ALA A 420 16.11 12.62 5.68
CA ALA A 420 15.96 11.19 5.96
C ALA A 420 14.69 10.91 6.79
N ALA A 421 14.15 9.68 6.71
CA ALA A 421 13.22 9.20 7.72
C ALA A 421 13.84 9.27 9.12
N GLU A 422 13.01 9.60 10.12
CA GLU A 422 13.42 9.51 11.51
C GLU A 422 13.46 8.04 11.96
N SER A 423 14.48 7.67 12.72
CA SER A 423 14.54 6.34 13.34
C SER A 423 13.44 6.20 14.40
N PRO A 424 12.90 4.99 14.60
CA PRO A 424 11.97 4.72 15.70
C PRO A 424 12.57 5.12 17.06
N PRO A 425 11.77 5.68 17.99
CA PRO A 425 12.20 5.92 19.35
C PRO A 425 12.80 4.65 20.02
N ALA A 426 13.85 4.80 20.83
CA ALA A 426 14.59 3.66 21.39
C ALA A 426 13.74 2.79 22.32
N ASP A 427 12.80 3.40 23.05
CA ASP A 427 11.78 2.72 23.85
C ASP A 427 10.83 1.88 22.99
N LEU A 428 10.49 2.34 21.78
CA LEU A 428 9.72 1.58 20.80
C LEU A 428 10.51 0.36 20.31
N LEU A 429 11.79 0.51 19.99
CA LEU A 429 12.66 -0.59 19.57
C LEU A 429 12.85 -1.64 20.67
N LYS A 430 13.04 -1.18 21.92
CA LYS A 430 13.18 -2.06 23.09
C LYS A 430 11.91 -2.87 23.34
N ALA A 431 10.74 -2.24 23.29
CA ALA A 431 9.46 -2.92 23.44
C ALA A 431 9.21 -3.96 22.32
N VAL A 432 9.69 -3.69 21.10
CA VAL A 432 9.64 -4.65 19.99
C VAL A 432 10.54 -5.85 20.27
N ALA A 433 11.77 -5.64 20.71
CA ALA A 433 12.71 -6.72 21.03
C ALA A 433 12.17 -7.64 22.13
N GLU A 434 11.67 -7.06 23.23
CA GLU A 434 11.12 -7.81 24.36
C GLU A 434 9.95 -8.71 23.95
N VAL A 435 9.08 -8.25 23.04
CA VAL A 435 7.94 -9.06 22.58
C VAL A 435 8.31 -10.07 21.51
N LEU A 436 9.32 -9.81 20.70
CA LEU A 436 9.86 -10.82 19.80
C LEU A 436 10.48 -11.98 20.60
N ASP A 437 11.11 -11.67 21.74
CA ASP A 437 11.70 -12.65 22.66
C ASP A 437 10.67 -13.40 23.51
N GLU A 438 9.54 -12.77 23.87
CA GLU A 438 8.46 -13.40 24.65
C GLU A 438 7.55 -14.35 23.85
N ARG A 439 7.73 -14.46 22.52
CA ARG A 439 6.98 -15.45 21.74
C ARG A 439 7.46 -16.85 22.12
N PRO A 440 6.59 -17.74 22.64
CA PRO A 440 7.02 -19.07 23.02
C PRO A 440 7.65 -19.77 21.81
N ALA A 441 8.80 -20.40 22.03
CA ALA A 441 9.37 -21.34 21.06
C ALA A 441 8.25 -22.30 20.60
N PRO A 442 8.21 -22.69 19.32
CA PRO A 442 7.13 -23.52 18.80
C PRO A 442 6.96 -24.73 19.72
N THR A 443 5.84 -24.79 20.45
CA THR A 443 5.54 -25.98 21.25
C THR A 443 5.40 -27.13 20.28
N ASP A 444 6.31 -28.09 20.39
CA ASP A 444 6.28 -29.36 19.67
C ASP A 444 4.98 -30.07 20.04
N ARG A 445 3.97 -29.93 19.17
CA ARG A 445 2.69 -30.61 19.33
C ARG A 445 2.69 -31.86 18.48
N THR A 446 3.50 -32.82 18.86
CA THR A 446 3.17 -34.24 18.63
C THR A 446 2.19 -34.68 19.71
N ARG A 447 0.90 -34.76 19.36
CA ARG A 447 -0.05 -35.76 19.89
C ARG A 447 -1.32 -35.79 19.04
#